data_AF-A0A9D5ILB8-F1
#
_entry.id   AF-A0A9D5ILB8-F1
#
_cell.length_a   1.000
_cell.length_b   1.000
_cell.length_c   1.000
_cell.angle_alpha   90.00
_cell.angle_beta   90.00
_cell.angle_gamma   90.00
#
_symmetry.space_group_name_H-M   'P 1'
#
loop_
_entity.id
_entity.type
_entity.pdbx_description
1 polymer ?
#
loop_
_entity_poly.entity_id
_entity_poly.type
_entity_poly.pdbx_seq_one_letter_code
_entity_poly.pdbx_strand_id
1 'polypeptide(L)'
;FADLGFDVDMGPLFQTPEECARQAIENDVHAVGVSTLAAGHKTLVPAIIAELKKQGADDIIVFVGGVIPRQDYEMLYEAGVKGIYGPGTPIPASAKDVLEQIKKALG
;
A
#
# COMPACT_ATOMS: atom_id res chain seq x y z
N PHE A 1 9.62 9.49 -4.24
CA PHE A 1 9.59 8.17 -4.90
C PHE A 1 9.99 8.30 -6.36
N ALA A 2 9.34 9.17 -7.15
CA ALA A 2 9.74 9.47 -8.52
C ALA A 2 11.23 9.87 -8.67
N ASP A 3 11.73 10.79 -7.84
CA ASP A 3 13.16 11.20 -7.84
C ASP A 3 14.15 10.05 -7.55
N LEU A 4 13.66 8.94 -6.96
CA LEU A 4 14.44 7.74 -6.66
C LEU A 4 14.29 6.66 -7.76
N GLY A 5 13.63 6.99 -8.88
CA GLY A 5 13.49 6.13 -10.05
C GLY A 5 12.25 5.24 -10.09
N PHE A 6 11.29 5.43 -9.17
CA PHE A 6 9.99 4.74 -9.25
C PHE A 6 9.11 5.40 -10.30
N ASP A 7 8.39 4.59 -11.08
CA ASP A 7 7.19 5.07 -11.77
C ASP A 7 6.06 5.20 -10.75
N VAL A 8 5.37 6.34 -10.73
CA VAL A 8 4.43 6.68 -9.65
C VAL A 8 3.13 7.22 -10.24
N ASP A 9 2.08 6.42 -10.10
CA ASP A 9 0.72 6.85 -10.33
C ASP A 9 0.09 7.41 -9.06
N MET A 10 -0.44 8.63 -9.16
CA MET A 10 -1.16 9.27 -8.07
C MET A 10 -2.66 8.98 -8.20
N GLY A 11 -3.20 8.21 -7.24
CA GLY A 11 -4.64 7.94 -7.17
C GLY A 11 -5.45 9.22 -6.90
N PRO A 12 -6.64 9.38 -7.49
CA PRO A 12 -7.53 10.50 -7.21
C PRO A 12 -8.05 10.48 -5.77
N LEU A 13 -8.52 11.64 -5.29
CA LEU A 13 -9.16 11.74 -3.98
C LEU A 13 -10.51 11.00 -3.97
N PHE A 14 -10.88 10.48 -2.81
CA PHE A 14 -12.20 9.87 -2.52
C PHE A 14 -12.52 8.58 -3.28
N GLN A 15 -11.51 7.81 -3.68
CA GLN A 15 -11.71 6.47 -4.23
C GLN A 15 -12.28 5.50 -3.18
N THR A 16 -13.16 4.64 -3.65
CA THR A 16 -13.53 3.42 -2.94
C THR A 16 -12.40 2.39 -3.03
N PRO A 17 -12.35 1.39 -2.12
CA PRO A 17 -11.42 0.27 -2.25
C PRO A 17 -11.50 -0.44 -3.60
N GLU A 18 -12.70 -0.52 -4.18
CA GLU A 18 -12.94 -1.13 -5.48
C GLU A 18 -12.25 -0.40 -6.63
N GLU A 19 -12.42 0.92 -6.67
CA GLU A 19 -11.80 1.77 -7.67
C GLU A 19 -10.28 1.80 -7.52
N CYS A 20 -9.77 1.79 -6.28
CA CYS A 20 -8.34 1.74 -5.99
C CYS A 20 -7.72 0.44 -6.52
N ALA A 21 -8.32 -0.71 -6.21
CA ALA A 21 -7.86 -2.01 -6.69
C ALA A 21 -7.92 -2.10 -8.21
N ARG A 22 -9.04 -1.68 -8.82
CA ARG A 22 -9.18 -1.68 -10.28
C ARG A 22 -8.11 -0.83 -10.96
N GLN A 23 -7.85 0.37 -10.45
CA GLN A 23 -6.81 1.25 -10.99
C GLN A 23 -5.41 0.62 -10.87
N ALA A 24 -5.10 0.00 -9.74
CA ALA A 24 -3.82 -0.68 -9.54
C ALA A 24 -3.59 -1.79 -10.59
N ILE A 25 -4.65 -2.54 -10.90
CA ILE A 25 -4.63 -3.62 -11.90
C ILE A 25 -4.52 -3.06 -13.31
N GLU A 26 -5.33 -2.05 -13.66
CA GLU A 26 -5.32 -1.43 -14.99
C GLU A 26 -3.96 -0.79 -15.32
N ASN A 27 -3.26 -0.28 -14.31
CA ASN A 27 -1.93 0.30 -14.44
C ASN A 27 -0.78 -0.71 -14.28
N ASP A 28 -1.07 -2.00 -14.03
CA ASP A 28 -0.08 -3.06 -13.85
C ASP A 28 0.98 -2.71 -12.78
N VAL A 29 0.53 -2.18 -11.64
CA VAL A 29 1.46 -1.70 -10.59
C VAL A 29 1.98 -2.85 -9.74
N HIS A 30 3.26 -2.79 -9.39
CA HIS A 30 3.87 -3.75 -8.45
C HIS A 30 3.36 -3.60 -7.00
N ALA A 31 2.94 -2.39 -6.64
CA ALA A 31 2.56 -2.07 -5.26
C ALA A 31 1.60 -0.88 -5.18
N VAL A 32 0.75 -0.92 -4.14
CA VAL A 32 -0.15 0.17 -3.74
C VAL A 32 0.31 0.75 -2.40
N GLY A 33 0.57 2.05 -2.36
CA GLY A 33 0.86 2.79 -1.12
C GLY A 33 -0.37 3.53 -0.62
N VAL A 34 -1.00 3.07 0.46
CA VAL A 34 -2.18 3.71 1.05
C VAL A 34 -1.77 4.74 2.10
N SER A 35 -2.07 6.01 1.85
CA SER A 35 -1.82 7.09 2.83
C SER A 35 -3.06 7.41 3.65
N THR A 36 -3.05 7.12 4.95
CA THR A 36 -4.17 7.31 5.88
C THR A 36 -3.86 8.32 6.99
N LEU A 37 -4.68 9.38 7.06
CA LEU A 37 -4.55 10.44 8.07
C LEU A 37 -5.79 10.54 8.98
N ALA A 38 -6.87 9.81 8.67
CA ALA A 38 -8.18 9.93 9.29
C ALA A 38 -8.64 8.64 10.00
N ALA A 39 -7.70 7.83 10.50
CA ALA A 39 -7.96 6.57 11.19
C ALA A 39 -8.75 5.50 10.40
N GLY A 40 -8.87 5.65 9.07
CA GLY A 40 -9.56 4.69 8.20
C GLY A 40 -8.76 3.43 7.88
N HIS A 41 -7.53 3.28 8.38
CA HIS A 41 -6.64 2.16 8.03
C HIS A 41 -7.21 0.81 8.43
N LYS A 42 -7.97 0.74 9.52
CA LYS A 42 -8.53 -0.52 10.02
C LYS A 42 -9.60 -1.12 9.11
N THR A 43 -10.22 -0.30 8.26
CA THR A 43 -11.32 -0.71 7.38
C THR A 43 -10.91 -0.65 5.91
N LEU A 44 -10.33 0.46 5.47
CA LEU A 44 -10.01 0.70 4.07
C LEU A 44 -8.86 -0.19 3.59
N VAL A 45 -7.82 -0.39 4.39
CA VAL A 45 -6.66 -1.19 3.96
C VAL A 45 -7.03 -2.67 3.77
N PRO A 46 -7.68 -3.35 4.74
CA PRO A 46 -8.14 -4.71 4.51
C PRO A 46 -9.12 -4.82 3.34
N ALA A 47 -9.98 -3.82 3.13
CA ALA A 47 -10.91 -3.81 2.00
C ALA A 47 -10.20 -3.69 0.64
N ILE A 48 -9.14 -2.88 0.54
CA ILE A 48 -8.34 -2.77 -0.69
C ILE A 48 -7.65 -4.11 -0.99
N ILE A 49 -7.02 -4.73 0.01
CA ILE A 49 -6.36 -6.04 -0.15
C ILE A 49 -7.38 -7.12 -0.57
N ALA A 50 -8.55 -7.14 0.07
CA ALA A 50 -9.62 -8.06 -0.27
C ALA A 50 -10.11 -7.87 -1.71
N GLU A 51 -10.22 -6.63 -2.18
CA GLU A 51 -10.63 -6.36 -3.54
C GLU A 51 -9.55 -6.74 -4.57
N LEU A 52 -8.28 -6.40 -4.32
CA LEU A 52 -7.17 -6.84 -5.19
C LEU A 52 -7.22 -8.36 -5.40
N LYS A 53 -7.39 -9.12 -4.30
CA LYS A 53 -7.56 -10.56 -4.36
C LYS A 53 -8.82 -10.99 -5.13
N LYS A 54 -9.95 -10.33 -4.88
CA LYS A 54 -11.23 -10.63 -5.57
C LYS A 54 -11.15 -10.39 -7.07
N GLN A 55 -10.36 -9.41 -7.51
CA GLN A 55 -10.14 -9.08 -8.92
C GLN A 55 -8.96 -9.85 -9.55
N GLY A 56 -8.33 -10.77 -8.81
CA GLY A 56 -7.29 -11.67 -9.33
C GLY A 56 -5.88 -11.11 -9.35
N ALA A 57 -5.59 -10.09 -8.53
CA ALA A 57 -4.29 -9.43 -8.42
C ALA A 57 -3.73 -9.52 -6.99
N ASP A 58 -3.66 -10.74 -6.47
CA ASP A 58 -3.14 -11.02 -5.12
C ASP A 58 -1.61 -10.89 -5.01
N ASP A 59 -0.93 -10.70 -6.14
CA ASP A 59 0.49 -10.41 -6.27
C ASP A 59 0.83 -8.92 -6.02
N ILE A 60 -0.13 -8.01 -6.21
CA ILE A 60 0.07 -6.57 -5.95
C ILE A 60 0.24 -6.32 -4.44
N ILE A 61 1.38 -5.73 -4.08
CA ILE A 61 1.76 -5.56 -2.68
C ILE A 61 1.15 -4.28 -2.08
N VAL A 62 0.59 -4.36 -0.86
CA VAL A 62 0.05 -3.19 -0.17
C VAL A 62 0.96 -2.70 0.96
N PHE A 63 1.23 -1.40 0.97
CA PHE A 63 1.91 -0.66 2.04
C PHE A 63 0.99 0.39 2.62
N VAL A 64 1.22 0.80 3.87
CA VAL A 64 0.42 1.85 4.52
C VAL A 64 1.34 2.93 5.10
N GLY A 65 1.03 4.19 4.82
CA GLY A 65 1.69 5.35 5.41
C GLY A 65 0.71 6.27 6.12
N GLY A 66 1.23 7.17 6.96
CA GLY A 66 0.43 8.20 7.63
C GLY A 66 0.35 8.00 9.14
N VAL A 67 -0.75 8.44 9.77
CA VAL A 67 -0.89 8.45 11.24
C VAL A 67 -1.59 7.17 11.70
N ILE A 68 -0.80 6.15 12.01
CA ILE A 68 -1.28 4.82 12.40
C ILE A 68 -0.82 4.52 13.83
N PRO A 69 -1.74 4.27 14.78
CA PRO A 69 -1.39 3.84 16.14
C PRO A 69 -0.63 2.51 16.12
N ARG A 70 0.45 2.40 16.92
CA ARG A 70 1.27 1.16 16.96
C ARG A 70 0.48 -0.10 17.32
N GLN A 71 -0.55 0.03 18.15
CA GLN A 71 -1.45 -1.07 18.53
C GLN A 71 -2.24 -1.66 17.34
N ASP A 72 -2.38 -0.92 16.24
CA ASP A 72 -3.08 -1.41 15.05
C ASP A 72 -2.12 -2.08 14.04
N TYR A 73 -0.80 -2.08 14.28
CA TYR A 73 0.19 -2.58 13.32
C TYR A 73 0.03 -4.08 13.08
N GLU A 74 -0.12 -4.86 14.16
CA GLU A 74 -0.26 -6.32 14.06
C GLU A 74 -1.45 -6.70 13.17
N MET A 75 -2.61 -6.08 13.39
CA MET A 75 -3.79 -6.32 12.55
C MET A 75 -3.56 -5.95 11.08
N LEU A 76 -2.85 -4.85 10.79
CA LEU A 76 -2.54 -4.48 9.41
C LEU A 76 -1.59 -5.48 8.74
N TYR A 77 -0.60 -5.99 9.47
CA TYR A 77 0.28 -7.05 8.97
C TYR A 77 -0.49 -8.36 8.75
N GLU A 78 -1.38 -8.74 9.66
CA GLU A 78 -2.28 -9.91 9.50
C GLU A 78 -3.21 -9.75 8.30
N ALA A 79 -3.66 -8.53 8.01
CA ALA A 79 -4.48 -8.23 6.84
C ALA A 79 -3.70 -8.33 5.51
N GLY A 80 -2.36 -8.38 5.55
CA GLY A 80 -1.50 -8.59 4.37
C GLY A 80 -0.60 -7.41 4.01
N VAL A 81 -0.58 -6.32 4.78
CA VAL A 81 0.32 -5.19 4.57
C VAL A 81 1.78 -5.64 4.69
N LYS A 82 2.66 -5.16 3.80
CA LYS A 82 4.10 -5.51 3.83
C LYS A 82 4.99 -4.49 4.53
N GLY A 83 4.51 -3.26 4.72
CA GLY A 83 5.25 -2.23 5.44
C GLY A 83 4.34 -1.09 5.92
N ILE A 84 4.66 -0.56 7.09
CA ILE A 84 3.96 0.57 7.71
C ILE A 84 4.93 1.72 7.95
N TYR A 85 4.65 2.88 7.34
CA TYR A 85 5.50 4.06 7.35
C TYR A 85 4.84 5.23 8.09
N GLY A 86 5.10 5.32 9.39
CA GLY A 86 4.55 6.36 10.27
C GLY A 86 5.17 7.75 10.08
N PRO A 87 4.70 8.76 10.84
CA PRO A 87 5.23 10.12 10.78
C PRO A 87 6.74 10.15 11.07
N GLY A 88 7.49 10.90 10.26
CA GLY A 88 8.95 11.01 10.39
C GLY A 88 9.75 9.92 9.69
N THR A 89 9.11 8.96 9.01
CA THR A 89 9.82 7.97 8.19
C THR A 89 10.59 8.66 7.06
N PRO A 90 11.93 8.48 6.94
CA PRO A 90 12.69 9.05 5.83
C PRO A 90 12.29 8.43 4.50
N ILE A 91 12.04 9.25 3.47
CA ILE A 91 11.67 8.79 2.13
C ILE A 91 12.67 7.78 1.55
N PRO A 92 14.00 7.97 1.64
CA PRO A 92 14.94 6.96 1.13
C PRO A 92 14.85 5.61 1.85
N ALA A 93 14.49 5.62 3.14
CA ALA A 93 14.37 4.40 3.93
C ALA A 93 13.11 3.61 3.54
N SER A 94 11.95 4.27 3.40
CA SER A 94 10.73 3.60 2.93
C SER A 94 10.85 3.14 1.48
N ALA A 95 11.44 3.94 0.59
CA ALA A 95 11.67 3.55 -0.80
C ALA A 95 12.56 2.30 -0.93
N LYS A 96 13.61 2.20 -0.10
CA LYS A 96 14.46 1.00 -0.03
C LYS A 96 13.67 -0.23 0.40
N ASP A 97 12.89 -0.13 1.47
CA ASP A 97 12.07 -1.25 1.96
C ASP A 97 11.01 -1.68 0.94
N VAL A 98 10.29 -0.74 0.32
CA VAL A 98 9.34 -1.04 -0.77
C VAL A 98 10.02 -1.85 -1.89
N LEU A 99 11.19 -1.42 -2.36
CA LEU A 99 11.91 -2.13 -3.42
C LEU A 99 12.34 -3.55 -2.98
N GLU A 100 12.77 -3.71 -1.74
CA GLU A 100 13.15 -5.03 -1.20
C GLU A 100 11.94 -5.97 -1.09
N GLN A 101 10.78 -5.47 -0.67
CA GLN A 101 9.56 -6.27 -0.58
C GLN A 101 9.03 -6.66 -1.96
N ILE A 102 9.05 -5.75 -2.95
CA ILE A 102 8.69 -6.07 -4.34
C ILE A 102 9.59 -7.19 -4.88
N LYS A 103 10.92 -7.08 -4.68
CA LYS A 103 11.87 -8.12 -5.11
C LYS A 103 11.61 -9.48 -4.46
N LYS A 104 11.21 -9.51 -3.18
CA LYS A 104 10.88 -10.76 -2.46
C LYS A 104 9.58 -11.40 -2.93
N ALA A 105 8.64 -10.63 -3.48
CA ALA A 105 7.39 -11.19 -4.00
C ALA A 105 7.55 -11.76 -5.42
N LEU A 106 8.47 -11.20 -6.20
CA LEU A 106 8.75 -11.61 -7.58
C LEU A 106 9.81 -12.71 -7.72
N GLY A 107 10.59 -12.97 -6.66
CA GLY A 107 11.67 -13.97 -6.61
C GLY A 107 11.26 -15.23 -5.87
#